data_AF-A0A3M1NE15-F1
#
_entry.id   AF-A0A3M1NE15-F1
#
_cell.length_a   1.000
_cell.length_b   1.000
_cell.length_c   1.000
_cell.angle_alpha   90.00
_cell.angle_beta   90.00
_cell.angle_gamma   90.00
#
_symmetry.space_group_name_H-M   'P 1'
#
loop_
_entity.id
_entity.type
_entity.pdbx_description
1 polymer ?
#
loop_
_entity_poly.entity_id
_entity_poly.type
_entity_poly.pdbx_seq_one_letter_code
_entity_poly.pdbx_strand_id
1 'polypeptide(L)' 'MNTPSNPTEETPTFEEALRRLEEIVALLERDEVGLEEALQVYEEGVHLARRCLQRLEAAELRVQTLRLDTDAP' A
#
# COMPACT_ATOMS: atom_id res chain seq x y z
N MET A 1 20.41 -30.85 -0.52
CA MET A 1 19.16 -31.17 -1.21
C MET A 1 18.70 -29.87 -1.86
N ASN A 2 18.85 -29.74 -3.17
CA ASN A 2 18.53 -28.53 -3.94
C ASN A 2 17.08 -28.59 -4.43
N THR A 3 16.36 -27.45 -4.45
CA THR A 3 15.41 -26.95 -5.49
C THR A 3 14.55 -25.79 -4.94
N PRO A 4 13.97 -24.88 -5.76
CA PRO A 4 14.63 -23.76 -6.47
C PRO A 4 13.97 -22.38 -6.16
N SER A 5 14.55 -21.31 -6.71
CA SER A 5 14.13 -19.90 -6.66
C SER A 5 12.70 -19.60 -7.13
N ASN A 6 12.05 -18.61 -6.50
CA ASN A 6 11.15 -17.67 -7.18
C ASN A 6 11.22 -16.30 -6.47
N PRO A 7 11.69 -15.20 -7.10
CA PRO A 7 11.41 -13.87 -6.59
C PRO A 7 9.96 -13.57 -6.96
N THR A 8 9.02 -14.04 -6.15
CA THR A 8 7.60 -13.81 -6.37
C THR A 8 7.38 -12.30 -6.31
N GLU A 9 6.77 -11.74 -7.35
CA GLU A 9 6.23 -10.38 -7.37
C GLU A 9 5.09 -10.32 -6.33
N GLU A 10 5.44 -10.32 -5.05
CA GLU A 10 4.48 -10.22 -3.96
C GLU A 10 3.96 -8.79 -3.94
N THR A 11 2.65 -8.68 -4.10
CA THR A 11 1.97 -7.39 -3.94
C THR A 11 2.25 -6.92 -2.51
N PRO A 12 2.78 -5.71 -2.29
CA PRO A 12 3.15 -5.27 -0.95
C PRO A 12 1.96 -5.36 -0.01
N THR A 13 2.23 -5.79 1.22
CA THR A 13 1.27 -5.75 2.31
C THR A 13 0.84 -4.30 2.61
N PHE A 14 -0.20 -4.13 3.44
CA PHE A 14 -0.68 -2.78 3.77
C PHE A 14 0.40 -2.01 4.53
N GLU A 15 1.04 -2.67 5.48
CA GLU A 15 2.09 -2.14 6.33
C GLU A 15 3.32 -1.76 5.51
N GLU A 16 3.71 -2.57 4.52
CA GLU A 16 4.81 -2.26 3.60
C GLU A 16 4.47 -1.08 2.69
N ALA A 17 3.25 -1.05 2.12
CA ALA A 17 2.81 0.04 1.27
C ALA A 17 2.73 1.37 2.06
N LEU A 18 2.26 1.32 3.31
CA LEU A 18 2.20 2.48 4.18
C LEU A 18 3.60 2.98 4.55
N ARG A 19 4.51 2.09 4.95
CA ARG A 19 5.90 2.45 5.25
C ARG A 19 6.58 3.08 4.03
N ARG A 20 6.38 2.52 2.85
CA ARG A 20 6.93 3.08 1.62
C ARG A 20 6.35 4.47 1.31
N LEU A 21 5.07 4.68 1.59
CA LEU A 21 4.46 6.01 1.45
C LEU A 21 5.09 7.03 2.41
N GLU A 22 5.38 6.65 3.65
CA GLU A 22 6.09 7.51 4.61
C GLU A 22 7.51 7.86 4.13
N GLU A 23 8.23 6.89 3.57
CA GLU A 23 9.55 7.12 2.95
C GLU A 23 9.47 8.09 1.77
N ILE A 24 8.46 7.95 0.91
CA ILE A 24 8.25 8.83 -0.24
C ILE A 24 7.97 10.27 0.22
N VAL A 25 7.13 10.45 1.24
CA VAL A 25 6.88 11.77 1.83
C VAL A 25 8.18 12.37 2.35
N ALA A 26 8.95 11.61 3.14
CA ALA A 26 10.22 12.06 3.67
C ALA A 26 11.27 12.36 2.58
N LEU A 27 11.19 11.71 1.42
CA LEU A 27 12.05 12.00 0.27
C LEU A 27 11.62 13.30 -0.41
N LEU A 28 10.32 13.48 -0.68
CA LEU A 28 9.77 14.68 -1.32
C LEU A 28 9.96 15.96 -0.48
N GLU A 29 10.10 15.84 0.84
CA GLU A 29 10.39 16.96 1.73
C GLU A 29 11.87 17.42 1.69
N ARG A 30 12.75 16.67 1.03
CA ARG A 30 14.17 17.06 0.91
C ARG A 30 14.36 18.07 -0.23
N ASP A 31 15.06 19.15 0.06
CA ASP A 31 15.40 20.21 -0.92
C ASP A 31 16.29 19.72 -2.09
N GLU A 32 16.90 18.54 -1.96
CA GLU A 32 17.86 17.98 -2.92
C GLU A 32 17.25 17.04 -3.97
N VAL A 33 15.95 16.75 -3.91
CA VAL A 33 15.30 15.87 -4.90
C VAL A 33 15.11 16.62 -6.22
N GLY A 34 15.70 16.07 -7.29
CA GLY A 34 15.53 16.60 -8.63
C GLY A 34 14.09 16.41 -9.13
N LEU A 35 13.62 17.31 -10.02
CA LEU A 35 12.25 17.31 -10.52
C LEU A 35 11.78 15.96 -11.08
N GLU A 36 12.65 15.28 -11.83
CA GLU A 36 12.30 14.01 -12.48
C GLU A 36 12.17 12.87 -11.46
N GLU A 37 13.04 12.84 -10.44
CA GLU A 37 12.95 11.91 -9.32
C GLU A 37 11.72 12.21 -8.46
N ALA A 38 11.43 13.50 -8.20
CA ALA A 38 10.22 13.92 -7.49
C ALA A 38 8.95 13.43 -8.18
N LEU A 39 8.88 13.54 -9.51
CA LEU A 39 7.74 13.04 -10.29
C LEU A 39 7.60 11.52 -10.19
N GLN A 40 8.71 10.78 -10.30
CA GLN A 40 8.70 9.32 -10.18
C GLN A 40 8.21 8.86 -8.81
N VAL A 41 8.74 9.41 -7.72
CA VAL A 41 8.34 8.99 -6.38
C VAL A 41 6.94 9.47 -6.02
N TYR A 42 6.49 10.60 -6.57
CA TYR A 42 5.11 11.06 -6.43
C TYR A 42 4.12 10.09 -7.10
N GLU A 43 4.39 9.66 -8.34
CA GLU A 43 3.56 8.68 -9.04
C GLU A 43 3.48 7.35 -8.27
N GLU A 44 4.63 6.88 -7.75
CA GLU A 44 4.68 5.72 -6.87
C GLU A 44 3.80 5.92 -5.62
N GLY A 45 3.93 7.07 -4.95
CA GLY A 45 3.16 7.42 -3.76
C GLY A 45 1.65 7.44 -4.01
N VAL A 46 1.21 8.01 -5.13
CA VAL A 46 -0.21 8.01 -5.54
C VAL A 46 -0.73 6.59 -5.73
N HIS A 47 0.05 5.71 -6.35
CA HIS A 47 -0.33 4.32 -6.56
C HIS A 47 -0.44 3.54 -5.24
N LEU A 48 0.53 3.72 -4.34
CA LEU A 48 0.53 3.10 -3.01
C LEU A 48 -0.65 3.59 -2.16
N ALA A 49 -0.90 4.91 -2.14
CA ALA A 49 -2.02 5.49 -1.40
C ALA A 49 -3.37 4.92 -1.88
N ARG A 50 -3.58 4.82 -3.20
CA ARG A 50 -4.79 4.19 -3.77
C ARG A 50 -4.94 2.74 -3.32
N ARG A 51 -3.85 1.97 -3.32
CA ARG A 51 -3.89 0.57 -2.85
C ARG A 51 -4.25 0.48 -1.37
N CYS A 52 -3.66 1.32 -0.52
CA CYS A 52 -3.99 1.36 0.90
C CYS A 52 -5.49 1.63 1.12
N LEU A 53 -6.05 2.63 0.42
CA LEU A 53 -7.47 2.96 0.48
C LEU A 53 -8.35 1.77 0.05
N GLN A 54 -8.03 1.10 -1.06
CA GLN A 54 -8.77 -0.06 -1.52
C GLN A 54 -8.76 -1.21 -0.51
N ARG A 55 -7.62 -1.46 0.16
CA ARG A 55 -7.54 -2.50 1.20
C ARG A 55 -8.37 -2.13 2.43
N LEU A 56 -8.37 -0.86 2.82
CA LEU A 56 -9.19 -0.37 3.94
C LEU A 56 -10.69 -0.48 3.62
N GLU A 57 -11.12 -0.08 2.43
CA GLU A 57 -12.51 -0.21 1.98
C GLU A 57 -12.97 -1.67 1.97
N ALA A 58 -12.14 -2.58 1.47
CA ALA A 58 -12.45 -4.01 1.49
C ALA A 58 -12.53 -4.57 2.92
N ALA A 59 -11.68 -4.11 3.83
CA ALA A 59 -11.73 -4.49 5.24
C ALA A 59 -13.00 -3.94 5.93
N GLU A 60 -13.36 -2.69 5.64
CA GLU A 60 -14.57 -2.06 6.17
C GLU A 60 -15.82 -2.80 5.72
N LEU A 61 -15.95 -3.12 4.43
CA LEU A 61 -17.07 -3.88 3.89
C LEU A 61 -17.22 -5.23 4.59
N ARG A 62 -16.11 -5.95 4.80
CA ARG A 62 -16.12 -7.22 5.54
C ARG A 62 -16.62 -7.06 6.96
N VAL A 63 -16.19 -6.01 7.67
CA VAL A 63 -16.66 -5.70 9.03
C VAL A 63 -18.16 -5.40 9.02
N GLN A 64 -18.64 -4.62 8.05
CA GLN A 64 -20.07 -4.30 7.93
C GLN A 64 -20.92 -5.56 7.69
N THR A 65 -20.49 -6.46 6.79
CA THR A 65 -21.17 -7.74 6.55
C THR A 65 -21.27 -8.58 7.82
N LEU A 66 -20.16 -8.75 8.55
CA LEU A 66 -20.15 -9.53 9.80
C LEU A 66 -21.10 -8.96 10.87
N ARG A 67 -21.25 -7.64 10.93
CA ARG A 67 -22.20 -6.98 11.85
C ARG A 67 -23.65 -7.26 11.47
N LEU A 68 -23.97 -7.21 10.18
CA LEU A 68 -25.31 -7.53 9.66
C LEU A 68 -25.68 -9.00 9.91
N ASP A 69 -24.74 -9.92 9.74
CA ASP A 69 -24.96 -11.35 10.00
C ASP A 69 -25.15 -11.68 11.49
N THR A 70 -24.52 -10.90 12.39
CA THR A 70 -24.61 -11.11 13.85
C THR A 70 -25.90 -10.53 14.46
N ASP A 71 -26.57 -9.60 13.77
CA ASP A 71 -27.82 -8.96 14.21
C ASP A 71 -29.09 -9.61 13.62
N ALA A 72 -28.94 -10.72 12.89
CA ALA A 72 -30.05 -11.49 12.35
C ALA A 72 -30.79 -12.26 13.49
N PRO A 73 -32.14 -12.15 13.58
CA PRO A 73 -32.94 -12.77 14.64
C PRO A 73 -33.01 -14.31 14.58
#